data_AF-A0AAE9YZE5-F1
#
_entry.id   AF-A0AAE9YZE5-F1
#
_cell.length_a   1.000
_cell.length_b   1.000
_cell.length_c   1.000
_cell.angle_alpha   90.00
_cell.angle_beta   90.00
_cell.angle_gamma   90.00
#
_symmetry.space_group_name_H-M   'P 1'
#
loop_
_entity.id
_entity.type
_entity.pdbx_description
1 polymer ?
#
loop_
_entity_poly.entity_id
_entity_poly.type
_entity_poly.pdbx_seq_one_letter_code
_entity_poly.pdbx_strand_id
1 'polypeptide(L)'
;MKKSLLFMLLLFSFHGYANTYYSLGTDKEVLGAGFEESLTMPLDNCLDGDWVYQGGSQGQLSYQGGYESDTMINTIAGSVKGGVNLVIFGGSVKFSMRRKVTKNSSSAASVIELNYNKGSYNFENRKTKDEVTNLLATDPVAARNKCGDSFIHNVQLGSNLYVTAKIHFNSRSEYEWYQTKIKVKFLFFSKTFTKTKEFYDATKNAVYSIQVNTDGGMTPKLAQLTQGGTTKYCKTDNMDACIDYAESIFNYLLDGGDYTTDLTDDYLKPIKFDTASYEKSGHYDLAYAGASSYSQRYRELSERLRVYQDFVNDEIENINAFLAVAETDEQKAPLITRLAEREQQKISLSDAGDYCYTLPGTSLCEQRIEAAIATVN
;
A
#
# COMPACT_ATOMS: atom_id res chain seq x y z
N MET A 1 69.09 -0.67 5.37
CA MET A 1 67.99 -0.01 4.66
C MET A 1 67.03 -1.08 4.13
N LYS A 2 65.94 -1.37 4.85
CA LYS A 2 64.90 -2.32 4.41
C LYS A 2 63.78 -1.51 3.77
N LYS A 3 63.50 -1.79 2.49
CA LYS A 3 62.39 -1.18 1.73
C LYS A 3 61.07 -1.82 2.19
N SER A 4 60.18 -1.03 2.77
CA SER A 4 58.80 -1.44 3.04
C SER A 4 57.99 -1.47 1.74
N LEU A 5 57.42 -2.62 1.43
CA LEU A 5 56.37 -2.77 0.42
C LEU A 5 55.05 -2.29 1.06
N LEU A 6 54.46 -1.22 0.53
CA LEU A 6 53.14 -0.76 0.91
C LEU A 6 52.10 -1.62 0.15
N PHE A 7 51.36 -2.45 0.88
CA PHE A 7 50.24 -3.23 0.35
C PHE A 7 49.02 -2.32 0.31
N MET A 8 48.68 -1.79 -0.87
CA MET A 8 47.49 -0.97 -1.08
C MET A 8 46.29 -1.91 -1.33
N LEU A 9 45.60 -2.29 -0.25
CA LEU A 9 44.32 -3.01 -0.31
C LEU A 9 43.24 -2.02 -0.78
N LEU A 10 42.98 -2.01 -2.09
CA LEU A 10 41.78 -1.45 -2.69
C LEU A 10 40.58 -2.31 -2.26
N LEU A 11 39.90 -1.89 -1.19
CA LEU A 11 38.57 -2.39 -0.85
C LEU A 11 37.59 -1.87 -1.90
N PHE A 12 37.40 -2.64 -2.98
CA PHE A 12 36.23 -2.51 -3.82
C PHE A 12 35.01 -2.94 -3.01
N SER A 13 34.37 -1.98 -2.36
CA SER A 13 33.02 -2.17 -1.83
C SER A 13 32.06 -2.32 -3.00
N PHE A 14 31.87 -3.57 -3.44
CA PHE A 14 30.77 -3.95 -4.31
C PHE A 14 29.48 -3.65 -3.56
N HIS A 15 28.86 -2.50 -3.87
CA HIS A 15 27.51 -2.23 -3.44
C HIS A 15 26.62 -3.21 -4.21
N GLY A 16 26.23 -4.30 -3.57
CA GLY A 16 25.19 -5.18 -4.08
C GLY A 16 23.91 -4.36 -4.17
N TYR A 17 23.57 -3.89 -5.37
CA TYR A 17 22.31 -3.20 -5.63
C TYR A 17 21.19 -4.25 -5.57
N ALA A 18 20.64 -4.46 -4.38
CA ALA A 18 19.32 -5.04 -4.18
C ALA A 18 18.29 -3.89 -4.27
N ASN A 19 17.17 -4.14 -4.95
CA ASN A 19 16.08 -3.19 -5.03
C ASN A 19 15.03 -3.57 -3.98
N THR A 20 14.71 -2.65 -3.07
CA THR A 20 13.73 -2.86 -2.00
C THR A 20 12.36 -2.35 -2.42
N TYR A 21 11.33 -3.17 -2.19
CA TYR A 21 9.94 -2.85 -2.47
C TYR A 21 9.08 -3.03 -1.22
N TYR A 22 8.01 -2.26 -1.12
CA TYR A 22 6.98 -2.48 -0.11
C TYR A 22 5.99 -3.54 -0.58
N SER A 23 5.67 -4.48 0.30
CA SER A 23 4.68 -5.52 0.03
C SER A 23 3.29 -4.91 -0.16
N LEU A 24 2.54 -5.41 -1.15
CA LEU A 24 1.12 -5.16 -1.36
C LEU A 24 0.27 -6.35 -0.89
N GLY A 25 0.90 -7.37 -0.31
CA GLY A 25 0.27 -8.59 0.18
C GLY A 25 -0.40 -9.42 -0.91
N THR A 26 0.19 -9.46 -2.11
CA THR A 26 -0.20 -10.45 -3.12
C THR A 26 0.34 -11.83 -2.73
N ASP A 27 -0.31 -12.88 -3.21
CA ASP A 27 0.15 -14.26 -3.05
C ASP A 27 1.48 -14.55 -3.75
N LYS A 28 1.89 -13.66 -4.67
CA LYS A 28 3.15 -13.74 -5.42
C LYS A 28 4.32 -13.02 -4.74
N GLU A 29 4.13 -12.34 -3.61
CA GLU A 29 5.21 -11.71 -2.84
C GLU A 29 5.92 -12.71 -1.92
N VAL A 30 6.48 -13.76 -2.51
CA VAL A 30 7.13 -14.88 -1.82
C VAL A 30 8.54 -15.09 -2.35
N LEU A 31 9.41 -15.69 -1.53
CA LEU A 31 10.77 -16.01 -1.95
C LEU A 31 10.77 -16.95 -3.16
N GLY A 32 11.63 -16.65 -4.14
CA GLY A 32 11.72 -17.38 -5.41
C GLY A 32 10.73 -16.92 -6.49
N ALA A 33 9.75 -16.07 -6.14
CA ALA A 33 8.90 -15.40 -7.11
C ALA A 33 9.70 -14.58 -8.10
N GLY A 34 9.39 -14.74 -9.39
CA GLY A 34 9.88 -13.85 -10.43
C GLY A 34 9.37 -12.43 -10.21
N PHE A 35 10.07 -11.45 -10.77
CA PHE A 35 9.75 -10.05 -10.60
C PHE A 35 10.14 -9.26 -11.85
N GLU A 36 9.21 -8.46 -12.34
CA GLU A 36 9.45 -7.53 -13.44
C GLU A 36 9.78 -6.16 -12.84
N GLU A 37 11.06 -5.81 -12.76
CA GLU A 37 11.54 -4.56 -12.15
C GLU A 37 10.92 -3.36 -12.84
N SER A 38 10.82 -3.45 -14.16
CA SER A 38 10.27 -2.39 -14.96
C SER A 38 8.82 -2.10 -14.53
N LEU A 39 7.96 -3.11 -14.34
CA LEU A 39 6.55 -2.92 -13.99
C LEU A 39 6.30 -2.91 -12.47
N THR A 40 7.33 -3.14 -11.66
CA THR A 40 7.24 -3.32 -10.20
C THR A 40 6.23 -4.39 -9.80
N MET A 41 6.23 -5.51 -10.54
CA MET A 41 5.19 -6.54 -10.45
C MET A 41 5.78 -7.89 -10.05
N PRO A 42 5.32 -8.50 -8.94
CA PRO A 42 5.64 -9.88 -8.63
C PRO A 42 4.92 -10.82 -9.62
N LEU A 43 5.65 -11.83 -10.08
CA LEU A 43 5.24 -12.81 -11.06
C LEU A 43 5.25 -14.21 -10.43
N ASP A 44 5.11 -15.25 -11.26
CA ASP A 44 5.03 -16.61 -10.78
C ASP A 44 6.34 -17.07 -10.13
N ASN A 45 6.24 -18.07 -9.26
CA ASN A 45 7.39 -18.64 -8.59
C ASN A 45 8.26 -19.45 -9.57
N CYS A 46 9.48 -18.96 -9.82
CA CYS A 46 10.38 -19.49 -10.85
C CYS A 46 11.61 -20.21 -10.29
N LEU A 47 11.91 -20.02 -9.01
CA LEU A 47 13.06 -20.64 -8.36
C LEU A 47 12.62 -21.47 -7.15
N ASP A 48 13.26 -22.61 -6.94
CA ASP A 48 13.24 -23.36 -5.69
C ASP A 48 14.50 -23.07 -4.87
N GLY A 49 14.42 -23.24 -3.55
CA GLY A 49 15.52 -22.96 -2.65
C GLY A 49 15.11 -22.99 -1.19
N ASP A 50 16.08 -22.73 -0.32
CA ASP A 50 15.92 -22.79 1.12
C ASP A 50 15.57 -21.42 1.70
N TRP A 51 14.63 -21.41 2.64
CA TRP A 51 14.20 -20.22 3.36
C TRP A 51 15.00 -20.11 4.66
N VAL A 52 16.01 -19.24 4.67
CA VAL A 52 16.90 -19.06 5.81
C VAL A 52 16.50 -17.81 6.57
N TYR A 53 15.98 -18.00 7.78
CA TYR A 53 15.63 -16.88 8.65
C TYR A 53 16.88 -16.13 9.11
N GLN A 54 16.84 -14.81 9.01
CA GLN A 54 17.85 -13.91 9.55
C GLN A 54 17.19 -12.78 10.34
N GLY A 55 17.60 -12.61 11.60
CA GLY A 55 17.26 -11.45 12.41
C GLY A 55 16.80 -11.77 13.82
N GLY A 56 16.19 -10.77 14.44
CA GLY A 56 15.58 -10.78 15.77
C GLY A 56 14.48 -9.72 15.81
N SER A 57 13.55 -9.85 16.76
CA SER A 57 12.39 -8.97 16.86
C SER A 57 12.79 -7.54 17.23
N GLN A 58 12.40 -6.56 16.41
CA GLN A 58 12.52 -5.14 16.70
C GLN A 58 11.19 -4.45 16.39
N GLY A 59 10.46 -4.04 17.43
CA GLY A 59 9.31 -3.15 17.27
C GLY A 59 9.78 -1.70 17.11
N GLN A 60 9.33 -1.01 16.07
CA GLN A 60 9.58 0.42 15.89
C GLN A 60 8.25 1.18 15.80
N LEU A 61 7.93 1.88 16.88
CA LEU A 61 6.87 2.87 16.82
C LEU A 61 7.37 4.12 16.07
N SER A 62 6.75 4.45 14.94
CA SER A 62 7.04 5.66 14.19
C SER A 62 5.83 6.59 14.14
N TYR A 63 5.75 7.50 15.10
CA TYR A 63 4.78 8.59 15.00
C TYR A 63 5.19 9.56 13.88
N GLN A 64 4.29 9.80 12.93
CA GLN A 64 4.53 10.68 11.80
C GLN A 64 3.34 11.63 11.61
N GLY A 65 3.28 12.65 12.47
CA GLY A 65 2.23 13.66 12.42
C GLY A 65 2.39 14.62 11.23
N GLY A 66 1.30 14.87 10.52
CA GLY A 66 1.22 15.95 9.52
C GLY A 66 1.84 15.62 8.16
N TYR A 67 1.60 14.41 7.64
CA TYR A 67 1.86 14.13 6.23
C TYR A 67 1.11 15.11 5.33
N GLU A 68 1.84 15.99 4.64
CA GLU A 68 1.48 16.27 3.26
C GLU A 68 1.53 14.92 2.54
N SER A 69 0.40 14.50 1.96
CA SER A 69 0.17 13.19 1.32
C SER A 69 1.31 12.74 0.41
N ASP A 70 2.01 13.72 -0.18
CA ASP A 70 3.15 13.53 -1.07
C ASP A 70 4.36 12.93 -0.34
N THR A 71 4.59 13.19 0.94
CA THR A 71 5.76 12.63 1.65
C THR A 71 5.59 11.13 1.93
N MET A 72 4.38 10.65 2.26
CA MET A 72 4.14 9.20 2.54
C MET A 72 4.15 8.42 1.24
N ILE A 73 3.51 8.97 0.20
CA ILE A 73 3.62 8.43 -1.15
C ILE A 73 5.08 8.45 -1.61
N ASN A 74 5.88 9.48 -1.29
CA ASN A 74 7.31 9.51 -1.61
C ASN A 74 8.17 8.64 -0.68
N THR A 75 7.73 8.23 0.51
CA THR A 75 8.45 7.24 1.33
C THR A 75 8.15 5.82 0.84
N ILE A 76 6.91 5.57 0.42
CA ILE A 76 6.46 4.30 -0.17
C ILE A 76 6.97 4.15 -1.61
N ALA A 77 6.97 5.23 -2.40
CA ALA A 77 7.41 5.28 -3.80
C ALA A 77 8.88 5.69 -3.95
N GLY A 78 9.44 6.52 -3.08
CA GLY A 78 10.80 7.08 -3.22
C GLY A 78 11.90 6.24 -2.57
N SER A 79 11.57 5.07 -2.02
CA SER A 79 12.55 3.98 -1.91
C SER A 79 12.82 3.30 -3.26
N VAL A 80 12.01 3.60 -4.28
CA VAL A 80 12.32 3.30 -5.68
C VAL A 80 13.26 4.40 -6.18
N LYS A 81 14.52 4.04 -6.44
CA LYS A 81 15.43 4.91 -7.20
C LYS A 81 14.83 5.13 -8.59
N GLY A 82 14.30 6.33 -8.83
CA GLY A 82 13.69 6.73 -10.09
C GLY A 82 12.17 6.71 -9.99
N GLY A 83 11.53 7.75 -10.52
CA GLY A 83 10.07 7.93 -10.53
C GLY A 83 9.33 6.89 -11.36
N VAL A 84 9.43 5.63 -10.96
CA VAL A 84 8.73 4.50 -11.54
C VAL A 84 7.37 4.42 -10.85
N ASN A 85 6.32 4.44 -11.68
CA ASN A 85 4.95 4.27 -11.24
C ASN A 85 4.79 2.99 -10.45
N LEU A 86 4.43 3.13 -9.18
CA LEU A 86 4.11 2.01 -8.31
C LEU A 86 2.96 1.20 -8.93
N VAL A 87 3.27 -0.06 -9.26
CA VAL A 87 2.37 -1.20 -9.43
C VAL A 87 1.39 -1.12 -10.60
N ILE A 88 1.65 -1.96 -11.59
CA ILE A 88 0.85 -2.11 -12.79
C ILE A 88 -0.10 -3.30 -12.63
N PHE A 89 -1.38 -3.01 -12.38
CA PHE A 89 -2.50 -3.95 -12.18
C PHE A 89 -2.30 -5.00 -11.04
N GLY A 90 -3.35 -5.31 -10.28
CA GLY A 90 -3.34 -6.35 -9.23
C GLY A 90 -2.97 -5.93 -7.79
N GLY A 91 -2.39 -4.75 -7.56
CA GLY A 91 -2.12 -4.21 -6.21
C GLY A 91 -3.17 -3.24 -5.66
N SER A 92 -4.31 -3.09 -6.34
CA SER A 92 -5.25 -1.98 -6.16
C SER A 92 -5.81 -1.86 -4.74
N VAL A 93 -6.02 -2.97 -4.02
CA VAL A 93 -6.66 -2.95 -2.69
C VAL A 93 -5.71 -2.43 -1.60
N LYS A 94 -4.50 -2.99 -1.43
CA LYS A 94 -3.57 -2.49 -0.40
C LYS A 94 -2.93 -1.16 -0.77
N PHE A 95 -2.68 -0.93 -2.06
CA PHE A 95 -2.23 0.39 -2.53
C PHE A 95 -3.33 1.45 -2.28
N SER A 96 -4.59 1.16 -2.62
CA SER A 96 -5.70 2.07 -2.29
C SER A 96 -5.89 2.20 -0.78
N MET A 97 -5.64 1.19 0.05
CA MET A 97 -5.65 1.34 1.51
C MET A 97 -4.55 2.29 2.02
N ARG A 98 -3.31 2.14 1.55
CA ARG A 98 -2.21 3.05 1.94
C ARG A 98 -2.36 4.46 1.37
N ARG A 99 -3.06 4.62 0.25
CA ARG A 99 -3.43 5.92 -0.30
C ARG A 99 -4.68 6.54 0.35
N LYS A 100 -5.66 5.72 0.75
CA LYS A 100 -6.81 6.14 1.57
C LYS A 100 -6.30 6.85 2.81
N VAL A 101 -5.29 6.30 3.45
CA VAL A 101 -4.63 6.90 4.61
C VAL A 101 -4.11 8.33 4.35
N THR A 102 -3.88 8.75 3.08
CA THR A 102 -3.12 9.97 2.75
C THR A 102 -3.79 10.99 1.82
N LYS A 103 -4.57 10.63 0.79
CA LYS A 103 -5.08 11.61 -0.20
C LYS A 103 -6.54 11.36 -0.56
N ASN A 104 -7.40 12.35 -0.31
CA ASN A 104 -8.72 12.46 -0.93
C ASN A 104 -8.99 13.94 -1.27
N SER A 105 -9.61 14.19 -2.42
CA SER A 105 -9.91 15.52 -2.96
C SER A 105 -10.81 16.41 -2.10
N SER A 106 -11.52 15.83 -1.12
CA SER A 106 -12.43 16.54 -0.21
C SER A 106 -12.21 16.16 1.25
N SER A 107 -10.99 15.78 1.65
CA SER A 107 -10.71 15.43 3.06
C SER A 107 -9.34 15.90 3.55
N ALA A 108 -9.25 16.21 4.83
CA ALA A 108 -7.99 16.40 5.54
C ALA A 108 -7.69 15.16 6.41
N ALA A 109 -6.44 14.70 6.47
CA ALA A 109 -6.06 13.48 7.19
C ALA A 109 -4.84 13.67 8.11
N SER A 110 -4.77 12.87 9.18
CA SER A 110 -3.57 12.66 10.02
C SER A 110 -3.41 11.17 10.28
N VAL A 111 -2.18 10.68 10.27
CA VAL A 111 -1.87 9.25 10.28
C VAL A 111 -0.86 8.95 11.37
N ILE A 112 -1.05 7.85 12.07
CA ILE A 112 -0.06 7.25 12.95
C ILE A 112 0.24 5.86 12.41
N GLU A 113 1.50 5.62 12.07
CA GLU A 113 2.00 4.33 11.61
C GLU A 113 2.75 3.62 12.73
N LEU A 114 2.37 2.37 12.99
CA LEU A 114 3.09 1.48 13.87
C LEU A 114 3.70 0.38 13.02
N ASN A 115 5.03 0.29 13.02
CA ASN A 115 5.77 -0.74 12.32
C ASN A 115 6.34 -1.74 13.33
N TYR A 116 6.01 -3.01 13.15
CA TYR A 116 6.67 -4.10 13.86
C TYR A 116 7.48 -4.91 12.87
N ASN A 117 8.78 -5.06 13.11
CA ASN A 117 9.68 -5.85 12.29
C ASN A 117 10.15 -7.09 13.07
N LYS A 118 9.78 -8.28 12.61
CA LYS A 118 10.25 -9.52 13.24
C LYS A 118 11.68 -9.86 12.81
N GLY A 119 12.00 -9.60 11.54
CA GLY A 119 13.19 -10.07 10.85
C GLY A 119 12.89 -10.37 9.39
N SER A 120 13.80 -11.04 8.70
CA SER A 120 13.61 -11.41 7.30
C SER A 120 13.98 -12.86 7.02
N TYR A 121 13.48 -13.39 5.91
CA TYR A 121 13.92 -14.64 5.33
C TYR A 121 14.72 -14.34 4.07
N ASN A 122 15.90 -14.96 3.96
CA ASN A 122 16.69 -14.98 2.75
C ASN A 122 16.48 -16.27 1.99
N PHE A 123 16.56 -16.16 0.66
CA PHE A 123 16.43 -17.27 -0.26
C PHE A 123 17.80 -17.78 -0.71
N GLU A 124 18.18 -18.95 -0.23
CA GLU A 124 19.49 -19.55 -0.43
C GLU A 124 19.39 -20.88 -1.20
N ASN A 125 20.53 -21.43 -1.64
CA ASN A 125 20.60 -22.72 -2.35
C ASN A 125 19.65 -22.82 -3.56
N ARG A 126 19.56 -21.71 -4.28
CA ARG A 126 18.61 -21.42 -5.35
C ARG A 126 18.82 -22.33 -6.57
N LYS A 127 17.73 -22.78 -7.17
CA LYS A 127 17.70 -23.54 -8.43
C LYS A 127 16.49 -23.13 -9.26
N THR A 128 16.67 -23.04 -10.57
CA THR A 128 15.55 -22.88 -11.52
C THR A 128 14.63 -24.10 -11.43
N LYS A 129 13.31 -23.87 -11.39
CA LYS A 129 12.32 -24.95 -11.39
C LYS A 129 12.33 -25.72 -12.71
N ASP A 130 12.07 -27.02 -12.65
CA ASP A 130 12.04 -27.90 -13.83
C ASP A 130 11.06 -27.40 -14.91
N GLU A 131 9.88 -26.91 -14.51
CA GLU A 131 8.89 -26.35 -15.43
C GLU A 131 9.40 -25.10 -16.17
N VAL A 132 10.24 -24.30 -15.53
CA VAL A 132 10.84 -23.09 -16.11
C VAL A 132 12.03 -23.48 -16.99
N THR A 133 12.85 -24.45 -16.57
CA THR A 133 13.95 -24.99 -17.39
C THR A 133 13.41 -25.59 -18.69
N ASN A 134 12.31 -26.33 -18.64
CA ASN A 134 11.65 -26.86 -19.83
C ASN A 134 11.16 -25.74 -20.75
N LEU A 135 10.56 -24.69 -20.17
CA LEU A 135 10.09 -23.53 -20.93
C LEU A 135 11.24 -22.77 -21.57
N LEU A 136 12.36 -22.59 -20.89
CA LEU A 136 13.57 -21.95 -21.44
C LEU A 136 14.13 -22.71 -22.65
N ALA A 137 13.97 -24.03 -22.70
CA ALA A 137 14.43 -24.83 -23.84
C ALA A 137 13.52 -24.69 -25.08
N THR A 138 12.23 -24.43 -24.89
CA THR A 138 11.23 -24.41 -25.98
C THR A 138 10.79 -23.01 -26.39
N ASP A 139 10.62 -22.11 -25.42
CA ASP A 139 10.15 -20.74 -25.59
C ASP A 139 10.76 -19.84 -24.49
N PRO A 140 12.02 -19.38 -24.70
CA PRO A 140 12.69 -18.48 -23.75
C PRO A 140 11.89 -17.22 -23.44
N VAL A 141 11.15 -16.67 -24.41
CA VAL A 141 10.36 -15.45 -24.23
C VAL A 141 9.18 -15.71 -23.30
N ALA A 142 8.51 -16.85 -23.42
CA ALA A 142 7.48 -17.25 -22.46
C ALA A 142 8.05 -17.42 -21.04
N ALA A 143 9.26 -17.97 -20.89
CA ALA A 143 9.94 -18.04 -19.59
C ALA A 143 10.25 -16.64 -19.04
N ARG A 144 10.75 -15.71 -19.87
CA ARG A 144 10.99 -14.31 -19.48
C ARG A 144 9.70 -13.60 -19.05
N ASN A 145 8.59 -13.85 -19.74
CA ASN A 145 7.29 -13.26 -19.38
C ASN A 145 6.75 -13.84 -18.07
N LYS A 146 6.95 -15.14 -17.81
CA LYS A 146 6.56 -15.80 -16.56
C LYS A 146 7.43 -15.37 -15.37
N CYS A 147 8.73 -15.18 -15.58
CA CYS A 147 9.71 -15.05 -14.49
C CYS A 147 10.27 -13.65 -14.27
N GLY A 148 10.05 -12.70 -15.18
CA GLY A 148 10.60 -11.35 -15.01
C GLY A 148 12.09 -11.26 -15.32
N ASP A 149 12.71 -10.14 -15.00
CA ASP A 149 14.16 -9.90 -15.09
C ASP A 149 14.89 -10.10 -13.75
N SER A 150 14.14 -10.23 -12.67
CA SER A 150 14.63 -10.43 -11.32
C SER A 150 13.75 -11.41 -10.57
N PHE A 151 14.12 -11.69 -9.33
CA PHE A 151 13.32 -12.50 -8.42
C PHE A 151 13.42 -11.97 -7.00
N ILE A 152 12.42 -12.29 -6.18
CA ILE A 152 12.36 -11.96 -4.77
C ILE A 152 13.31 -12.90 -4.00
N HIS A 153 14.36 -12.34 -3.41
CA HIS A 153 15.38 -13.11 -2.68
C HIS A 153 15.41 -12.83 -1.17
N ASN A 154 14.77 -11.75 -0.72
CA ASN A 154 14.56 -11.46 0.69
C ASN A 154 13.12 -11.02 0.90
N VAL A 155 12.51 -11.49 1.99
CA VAL A 155 11.21 -11.02 2.45
C VAL A 155 11.33 -10.66 3.92
N GLN A 156 10.98 -9.41 4.24
CA GLN A 156 10.90 -8.91 5.59
C GLN A 156 9.50 -9.15 6.15
N LEU A 157 9.43 -9.84 7.29
CA LEU A 157 8.17 -10.12 7.99
C LEU A 157 7.91 -9.10 9.09
N GLY A 158 6.67 -8.68 9.17
CA GLY A 158 6.25 -7.71 10.17
C GLY A 158 4.76 -7.45 10.16
N SER A 159 4.39 -6.35 10.80
CA SER A 159 3.03 -5.81 10.78
C SER A 159 3.11 -4.29 10.72
N ASN A 160 2.43 -3.69 9.74
CA ASN A 160 2.19 -2.26 9.70
C ASN A 160 0.75 -2.01 10.11
N LEU A 161 0.55 -1.14 11.08
CA LEU A 161 -0.77 -0.67 11.50
C LEU A 161 -0.86 0.84 11.31
N TYR A 162 -1.94 1.29 10.70
CA TYR A 162 -2.22 2.68 10.41
C TYR A 162 -3.49 3.08 11.16
N VAL A 163 -3.37 4.03 12.09
CA VAL A 163 -4.52 4.74 12.66
C VAL A 163 -4.63 6.07 11.94
N THR A 164 -5.79 6.34 11.33
CA THR A 164 -6.01 7.54 10.51
C THR A 164 -7.18 8.33 11.04
N ALA A 165 -6.94 9.59 11.38
CA ALA A 165 -7.97 10.59 11.63
C ALA A 165 -8.24 11.35 10.32
N LYS A 166 -9.51 11.52 9.94
CA LYS A 166 -9.90 12.33 8.78
C LYS A 166 -11.07 13.24 9.08
N ILE A 167 -11.12 14.35 8.34
CA ILE A 167 -12.30 15.21 8.21
C ILE A 167 -12.75 15.14 6.76
N HIS A 168 -13.99 14.72 6.54
CA HIS A 168 -14.67 14.59 5.25
C HIS A 168 -15.55 15.81 5.02
N PHE A 169 -15.35 16.53 3.92
CA PHE A 169 -16.12 17.71 3.56
C PHE A 169 -17.17 17.38 2.50
N ASN A 170 -18.31 18.08 2.49
CA ASN A 170 -19.36 17.84 1.49
C ASN A 170 -18.93 18.23 0.09
N SER A 171 -17.96 19.15 -0.02
CA SER A 171 -17.49 19.67 -1.28
C SER A 171 -16.01 20.01 -1.23
N ARG A 172 -15.40 20.03 -2.42
CA ARG A 172 -14.02 20.46 -2.60
C ARG A 172 -13.80 21.92 -2.16
N SER A 173 -14.78 22.81 -2.34
CA SER A 173 -14.67 24.21 -1.93
C SER A 173 -14.61 24.36 -0.40
N GLU A 174 -15.39 23.57 0.34
CA GLU A 174 -15.31 23.52 1.81
C GLU A 174 -13.92 23.04 2.28
N TYR A 175 -13.38 22.01 1.62
CA TYR A 175 -12.03 21.53 1.89
C TYR A 175 -10.94 22.57 1.59
N GLU A 176 -10.97 23.21 0.41
CA GLU A 176 -10.00 24.24 0.02
C GLU A 176 -10.06 25.46 0.98
N TRP A 177 -11.26 25.82 1.43
CA TRP A 177 -11.45 26.85 2.44
C TRP A 177 -10.85 26.43 3.79
N TYR A 178 -11.09 25.19 4.23
CA TYR A 178 -10.49 24.63 5.45
C TYR A 178 -8.97 24.69 5.38
N GLN A 179 -8.35 24.21 4.29
CA GLN A 179 -6.89 24.24 4.13
C GLN A 179 -6.31 25.66 4.18
N THR A 180 -7.03 26.64 3.65
CA THR A 180 -6.59 28.04 3.63
C THR A 180 -6.68 28.69 5.01
N LYS A 181 -7.71 28.35 5.80
CA LYS A 181 -8.04 29.05 7.06
C LYS A 181 -7.54 28.32 8.30
N ILE A 182 -7.52 27.00 8.27
CA ILE A 182 -7.22 26.15 9.41
C ILE A 182 -5.82 25.55 9.24
N LYS A 183 -4.89 25.97 10.11
CA LYS A 183 -3.49 25.48 10.10
C LYS A 183 -3.26 24.26 11.00
N VAL A 184 -4.33 23.56 11.40
CA VAL A 184 -4.25 22.38 12.27
C VAL A 184 -3.65 21.22 11.47
N LYS A 185 -2.48 20.76 11.89
CA LYS A 185 -1.75 19.65 11.26
C LYS A 185 -2.00 18.29 11.92
N PHE A 186 -2.64 18.29 13.08
CA PHE A 186 -2.87 17.09 13.88
C PHE A 186 -4.35 16.98 14.20
N LEU A 187 -4.98 15.92 13.66
CA LEU A 187 -6.41 15.71 13.78
C LEU A 187 -6.81 14.76 14.92
N PHE A 188 -5.87 14.12 15.62
CA PHE A 188 -6.24 13.26 16.75
C PHE A 188 -6.54 14.11 17.98
N PHE A 189 -7.81 14.40 18.18
CA PHE A 189 -8.29 15.22 19.28
C PHE A 189 -8.36 14.40 20.57
N SER A 190 -7.85 14.96 21.66
CA SER A 190 -8.15 14.50 23.02
C SER A 190 -9.37 15.25 23.56
N LYS A 191 -9.95 14.75 24.67
CA LYS A 191 -11.03 15.46 25.40
C LYS A 191 -10.62 16.86 25.87
N THR A 192 -9.32 17.15 25.93
CA THR A 192 -8.76 18.45 26.34
C THR A 192 -8.55 19.43 25.18
N PHE A 193 -8.87 19.04 23.93
CA PHE A 193 -8.70 19.91 22.79
C PHE A 193 -9.73 21.06 22.76
N THR A 194 -9.26 22.30 22.87
CA THR A 194 -10.11 23.49 22.76
C THR A 194 -10.44 23.77 21.29
N LYS A 195 -11.69 23.53 20.89
CA LYS A 195 -12.19 23.88 19.55
C LYS A 195 -12.33 25.41 19.44
N THR A 196 -11.58 26.02 18.53
CA THR A 196 -11.79 27.44 18.21
C THR A 196 -13.07 27.62 17.41
N LYS A 197 -13.66 28.81 17.46
CA LYS A 197 -14.87 29.13 16.68
C LYS A 197 -14.63 28.95 15.19
N GLU A 198 -13.46 29.35 14.72
CA GLU A 198 -13.05 29.22 13.32
C GLU A 198 -12.98 27.75 12.88
N PHE A 199 -12.45 26.86 13.73
CA PHE A 199 -12.42 25.43 13.45
C PHE A 199 -13.84 24.86 13.39
N TYR A 200 -14.71 25.22 14.33
CA TYR A 200 -16.10 24.77 14.33
C TYR A 200 -16.84 25.24 13.07
N ASP A 201 -16.73 26.52 12.72
CA ASP A 201 -17.37 27.07 11.52
C ASP A 201 -16.88 26.37 10.23
N ALA A 202 -15.60 25.96 10.21
CA ALA A 202 -14.98 25.21 9.12
C ALA A 202 -15.53 23.78 8.96
N THR A 203 -15.89 23.15 10.08
CA THR A 203 -16.11 21.70 10.16
C THR A 203 -17.52 21.32 10.61
N LYS A 204 -18.41 22.29 10.84
CA LYS A 204 -19.79 22.07 11.30
C LYS A 204 -20.62 21.13 10.41
N ASN A 205 -20.34 21.11 9.10
CA ASN A 205 -21.00 20.24 8.13
C ASN A 205 -20.14 19.04 7.72
N ALA A 206 -18.94 18.93 8.29
CA ALA A 206 -17.99 17.88 7.96
C ALA A 206 -18.21 16.65 8.86
N VAL A 207 -17.76 15.50 8.38
CA VAL A 207 -17.75 14.26 9.17
C VAL A 207 -16.33 13.94 9.58
N TYR A 208 -16.13 13.69 10.86
CA TYR A 208 -14.87 13.20 11.38
C TYR A 208 -14.85 11.67 11.36
N SER A 209 -13.72 11.06 11.04
CA SER A 209 -13.55 9.60 11.12
C SER A 209 -12.22 9.20 11.73
N ILE A 210 -12.23 8.13 12.52
CA ILE A 210 -11.04 7.40 12.94
C ILE A 210 -11.09 6.03 12.27
N GLN A 211 -10.07 5.70 11.48
CA GLN A 211 -9.94 4.42 10.78
C GLN A 211 -8.70 3.68 11.25
N VAL A 212 -8.82 2.38 11.44
CA VAL A 212 -7.69 1.47 11.71
C VAL A 212 -7.51 0.54 10.51
N ASN A 213 -6.31 0.52 9.95
CA ASN A 213 -5.93 -0.42 8.89
C ASN A 213 -4.68 -1.18 9.31
N THR A 214 -4.56 -2.45 8.92
CA THR A 214 -3.35 -3.24 9.14
C THR A 214 -2.97 -3.98 7.86
N ASP A 215 -1.67 -3.97 7.52
CA ASP A 215 -1.11 -4.81 6.46
C ASP A 215 -0.77 -6.22 6.97
N GLY A 216 -0.61 -6.35 8.30
CA GLY A 216 -0.47 -7.61 9.02
C GLY A 216 -1.83 -8.23 9.34
N GLY A 217 -1.83 -9.18 10.27
CA GLY A 217 -3.04 -9.78 10.80
C GLY A 217 -3.74 -8.88 11.83
N MET A 218 -5.05 -9.09 11.97
CA MET A 218 -5.84 -8.49 13.05
C MET A 218 -5.64 -9.32 14.32
N THR A 219 -4.91 -8.77 15.30
CA THR A 219 -4.78 -9.42 16.62
C THR A 219 -6.14 -9.57 17.30
N PRO A 220 -6.36 -10.56 18.18
CA PRO A 220 -7.66 -10.77 18.82
C PRO A 220 -8.16 -9.54 19.57
N LYS A 221 -7.26 -8.81 20.24
CA LYS A 221 -7.60 -7.58 20.94
C LYS A 221 -7.95 -6.44 19.99
N LEU A 222 -7.22 -6.28 18.88
CA LEU A 222 -7.56 -5.28 17.86
C LEU A 222 -8.91 -5.60 17.18
N ALA A 223 -9.17 -6.89 16.91
CA ALA A 223 -10.45 -7.35 16.40
C ALA A 223 -11.57 -7.03 17.40
N GLN A 224 -11.35 -7.21 18.70
CA GLN A 224 -12.29 -6.85 19.76
C GLN A 224 -12.60 -5.35 19.76
N LEU A 225 -11.57 -4.50 19.72
CA LEU A 225 -11.71 -3.04 19.72
C LEU A 225 -12.45 -2.54 18.46
N THR A 226 -12.41 -3.29 17.37
CA THR A 226 -13.02 -2.97 16.07
C THR A 226 -14.28 -3.80 15.75
N GLN A 227 -14.93 -4.42 16.75
CA GLN A 227 -16.11 -5.29 16.56
C GLN A 227 -17.33 -4.61 15.90
N GLY A 228 -17.36 -3.28 15.80
CA GLY A 228 -18.38 -2.50 15.07
C GLY A 228 -17.93 -2.01 13.69
N GLY A 229 -16.79 -2.49 13.20
CA GLY A 229 -16.08 -1.97 12.03
C GLY A 229 -14.75 -1.31 12.40
N THR A 230 -13.86 -1.21 11.42
CA THR A 230 -12.54 -0.61 11.60
C THR A 230 -12.55 0.92 11.51
N THR A 231 -13.68 1.52 11.13
CA THR A 231 -13.88 2.96 11.04
C THR A 231 -14.99 3.42 11.98
N LYS A 232 -14.72 4.47 12.75
CA LYS A 232 -15.71 5.19 13.55
C LYS A 232 -15.95 6.58 12.96
N TYR A 233 -17.20 6.93 12.72
CA TYR A 233 -17.63 8.24 12.19
C TYR A 233 -18.35 9.05 13.26
N CYS A 234 -18.09 10.36 13.29
CA CYS A 234 -18.70 11.30 14.22
C CYS A 234 -18.90 12.67 13.55
N LYS A 235 -19.88 13.43 14.04
CA LYS A 235 -20.02 14.83 13.65
C LYS A 235 -19.09 15.70 14.49
N THR A 236 -18.71 16.86 13.96
CA THR A 236 -17.84 17.82 14.67
C THR A 236 -18.45 18.32 15.97
N ASP A 237 -19.78 18.47 16.04
CA ASP A 237 -20.51 18.91 17.22
C ASP A 237 -20.63 17.81 18.30
N ASN A 238 -20.45 16.54 17.94
CA ASN A 238 -20.44 15.39 18.86
C ASN A 238 -19.33 14.40 18.50
N MET A 239 -18.13 14.63 19.05
CA MET A 239 -16.93 13.84 18.73
C MET A 239 -16.59 12.77 19.77
N ASP A 240 -17.32 12.72 20.89
CA ASP A 240 -16.96 11.90 22.07
C ASP A 240 -16.75 10.43 21.68
N ALA A 241 -17.64 9.88 20.86
CA ALA A 241 -17.54 8.49 20.41
C ALA A 241 -16.27 8.21 19.55
N CYS A 242 -15.77 9.19 18.81
CA CYS A 242 -14.54 9.05 18.02
C CYS A 242 -13.30 9.27 18.88
N ILE A 243 -13.38 10.17 19.87
CA ILE A 243 -12.30 10.39 20.84
C ILE A 243 -12.14 9.13 21.70
N ASP A 244 -13.23 8.60 22.26
CA ASP A 244 -13.21 7.37 23.06
C ASP A 244 -12.68 6.16 22.25
N TYR A 245 -13.09 6.05 20.98
CA TYR A 245 -12.59 5.02 20.09
C TYR A 245 -11.08 5.19 19.83
N ALA A 246 -10.62 6.39 19.50
CA ALA A 246 -9.20 6.68 19.30
C ALA A 246 -8.38 6.42 20.57
N GLU A 247 -8.85 6.86 21.74
CA GLU A 247 -8.23 6.59 23.05
C GLU A 247 -8.11 5.09 23.30
N SER A 248 -9.17 4.31 23.04
CA SER A 248 -9.13 2.85 23.23
C SER A 248 -8.09 2.16 22.33
N ILE A 249 -7.94 2.64 21.09
CA ILE A 249 -6.93 2.16 20.15
C ILE A 249 -5.53 2.58 20.61
N PHE A 250 -5.32 3.84 20.98
CA PHE A 250 -4.01 4.32 21.43
C PHE A 250 -3.55 3.67 22.74
N ASN A 251 -4.45 3.45 23.69
CA ASN A 251 -4.13 2.75 24.94
C ASN A 251 -3.59 1.33 24.66
N TYR A 252 -4.19 0.64 23.68
CA TYR A 252 -3.73 -0.70 23.28
C TYR A 252 -2.40 -0.68 22.51
N LEU A 253 -2.17 0.35 21.71
CA LEU A 253 -1.01 0.43 20.81
C LEU A 253 0.25 1.04 21.46
N LEU A 254 0.11 1.96 22.41
CA LEU A 254 1.19 2.85 22.86
C LEU A 254 1.45 2.81 24.37
N ASP A 255 0.40 2.97 25.18
CA ASP A 255 0.51 3.29 26.62
C ASP A 255 0.82 2.06 27.49
N GLY A 256 1.90 1.34 27.14
CA GLY A 256 2.25 0.04 27.74
C GLY A 256 1.30 -1.09 27.30
N GLY A 257 0.53 -0.87 26.23
CA GLY A 257 -0.46 -1.81 25.73
C GLY A 257 0.12 -3.07 25.08
N ASP A 258 -0.72 -4.10 24.99
CA ASP A 258 -0.32 -5.46 24.64
C ASP A 258 -0.07 -5.71 23.14
N TYR A 259 -0.19 -4.69 22.27
CA TYR A 259 -0.13 -4.91 20.81
C TYR A 259 1.11 -5.65 20.34
N THR A 260 2.29 -5.28 20.85
CA THR A 260 3.54 -5.97 20.47
C THR A 260 3.64 -7.39 21.04
N THR A 261 2.96 -7.67 22.14
CA THR A 261 2.88 -8.98 22.79
C THR A 261 1.88 -9.91 22.08
N ASP A 262 0.78 -9.34 21.58
CA ASP A 262 -0.27 -10.04 20.85
C ASP A 262 0.12 -10.37 19.39
N LEU A 263 1.21 -9.78 18.89
CA LEU A 263 1.75 -10.06 17.54
C LEU A 263 2.52 -11.38 17.51
N THR A 264 1.78 -12.48 17.37
CA THR A 264 2.32 -13.81 17.04
C THR A 264 2.57 -13.96 15.53
N ASP A 265 3.30 -15.01 15.15
CA ASP A 265 3.69 -15.30 13.76
C ASP A 265 2.53 -15.36 12.77
N ASP A 266 1.36 -15.84 13.20
CA ASP A 266 0.15 -15.90 12.38
C ASP A 266 -0.35 -14.52 11.93
N TYR A 267 0.00 -13.46 12.67
CA TYR A 267 -0.36 -12.08 12.38
C TYR A 267 0.73 -11.31 11.64
N LEU A 268 1.85 -11.95 11.32
CA LEU A 268 2.94 -11.32 10.57
C LEU A 268 2.80 -11.62 9.08
N LYS A 269 3.06 -10.61 8.26
CA LYS A 269 3.01 -10.69 6.80
C LYS A 269 4.28 -10.10 6.21
N PRO A 270 4.61 -10.42 4.94
CA PRO A 270 5.58 -9.63 4.19
C PRO A 270 5.22 -8.15 4.27
N ILE A 271 6.13 -7.32 4.76
CA ILE A 271 5.98 -5.85 4.78
C ILE A 271 6.90 -5.18 3.76
N LYS A 272 8.03 -5.80 3.46
CA LYS A 272 8.99 -5.41 2.42
C LYS A 272 9.60 -6.66 1.80
N PHE A 273 10.14 -6.52 0.60
CA PHE A 273 10.92 -7.56 -0.03
C PHE A 273 12.00 -6.95 -0.91
N ASP A 274 13.11 -7.67 -1.08
CA ASP A 274 14.20 -7.26 -1.96
C ASP A 274 14.29 -8.19 -3.17
N THR A 275 14.63 -7.59 -4.32
CA THR A 275 14.86 -8.31 -5.57
C THR A 275 16.32 -8.29 -6.00
N ALA A 276 16.70 -9.35 -6.72
CA ALA A 276 18.00 -9.52 -7.33
C ALA A 276 17.83 -9.99 -8.77
N SER A 277 18.69 -9.50 -9.68
CA SER A 277 18.69 -9.98 -11.05
C SER A 277 19.18 -11.43 -11.12
N TYR A 278 18.66 -12.19 -12.07
CA TYR A 278 19.07 -13.57 -12.31
C TYR A 278 20.59 -13.68 -12.59
N GLU A 279 21.15 -12.71 -13.32
CA GLU A 279 22.58 -12.63 -13.64
C GLU A 279 23.46 -12.61 -12.38
N LYS A 280 23.11 -11.77 -11.38
CA LYS A 280 23.87 -11.67 -10.12
C LYS A 280 23.80 -12.94 -9.28
N SER A 281 22.75 -13.72 -9.46
CA SER A 281 22.55 -14.99 -8.76
C SER A 281 23.12 -16.20 -9.50
N GLY A 282 23.76 -16.01 -10.66
CA GLY A 282 24.32 -17.09 -11.48
C GLY A 282 23.30 -17.86 -12.32
N HIS A 283 22.05 -17.39 -12.40
CA HIS A 283 20.97 -18.00 -13.19
C HIS A 283 20.97 -17.40 -14.60
N TYR A 284 22.05 -17.63 -15.35
CA TYR A 284 22.28 -16.98 -16.65
C TYR A 284 21.28 -17.40 -17.73
N ASP A 285 20.73 -18.62 -17.62
CA ASP A 285 19.65 -19.12 -18.46
C ASP A 285 18.42 -18.21 -18.40
N LEU A 286 18.03 -17.78 -17.21
CA LEU A 286 16.94 -16.82 -17.00
C LEU A 286 17.35 -15.39 -17.35
N ALA A 287 18.58 -15.00 -17.04
CA ALA A 287 19.08 -13.65 -17.35
C ALA A 287 19.07 -13.34 -18.85
N TYR A 288 19.27 -14.36 -19.69
CA TYR A 288 19.34 -14.23 -21.15
C TYR A 288 18.14 -14.84 -21.89
N ALA A 289 17.02 -15.07 -21.19
CA ALA A 289 15.79 -15.62 -21.75
C ALA A 289 15.08 -14.70 -22.77
N GLY A 290 15.67 -13.54 -23.10
CA GLY A 290 15.16 -12.56 -24.06
C GLY A 290 14.78 -11.24 -23.41
N ALA A 291 14.21 -10.33 -24.21
CA ALA A 291 13.68 -9.07 -23.72
C ALA A 291 12.18 -9.22 -23.37
N SER A 292 11.71 -8.50 -22.36
CA SER A 292 10.28 -8.44 -22.08
C SER A 292 9.54 -7.73 -23.22
N SER A 293 8.32 -8.17 -23.51
CA SER A 293 7.45 -7.53 -24.50
C SER A 293 6.57 -6.43 -23.88
N TYR A 294 6.91 -5.92 -22.69
CA TYR A 294 6.08 -4.95 -21.99
C TYR A 294 6.23 -3.56 -22.59
N SER A 295 5.21 -3.12 -23.33
CA SER A 295 5.19 -1.78 -23.90
C SER A 295 5.07 -0.70 -22.82
N GLN A 296 5.67 0.46 -23.06
CA GLN A 296 5.40 1.70 -22.32
C GLN A 296 3.89 1.97 -22.16
N ARG A 297 3.08 1.59 -23.16
CA ARG A 297 1.64 1.74 -23.16
C ARG A 297 0.94 1.08 -21.98
N TYR A 298 1.42 -0.09 -21.52
CA TYR A 298 0.82 -0.74 -20.34
C TYR A 298 0.97 0.09 -19.07
N ARG A 299 2.07 0.83 -18.93
CA ARG A 299 2.32 1.72 -17.80
C ARG A 299 1.32 2.86 -17.80
N GLU A 300 1.21 3.53 -18.95
CA GLU A 300 0.30 4.66 -19.15
C GLU A 300 -1.15 4.26 -18.89
N LEU A 301 -1.55 3.08 -19.37
CA LEU A 301 -2.88 2.52 -19.13
C LEU A 301 -3.14 2.24 -17.65
N SER A 302 -2.16 1.69 -16.94
CA SER A 302 -2.29 1.43 -15.51
C SER A 302 -2.38 2.70 -14.69
N GLU A 303 -1.54 3.70 -14.97
CA GLU A 303 -1.62 5.01 -14.32
C GLU A 303 -2.99 5.64 -14.54
N ARG A 304 -3.48 5.57 -15.78
CA ARG A 304 -4.79 6.11 -16.15
C ARG A 304 -5.93 5.40 -15.42
N LEU A 305 -5.97 4.07 -15.44
CA LEU A 305 -6.99 3.30 -14.70
C LEU A 305 -6.99 3.68 -13.22
N ARG A 306 -5.80 3.78 -12.64
CA ARG A 306 -5.62 4.06 -11.22
C ARG A 306 -6.16 5.42 -10.81
N VAL A 307 -6.00 6.46 -11.63
CA VAL A 307 -6.60 7.79 -11.36
C VAL A 307 -8.11 7.69 -11.13
N TYR A 308 -8.80 6.91 -11.95
CA TYR A 308 -10.26 6.72 -11.83
C TYR A 308 -10.62 5.79 -10.66
N GLN A 309 -9.85 4.73 -10.41
CA GLN A 309 -10.02 3.89 -9.23
C GLN A 309 -9.87 4.69 -7.93
N ASP A 310 -8.86 5.55 -7.86
CA ASP A 310 -8.64 6.42 -6.69
C ASP A 310 -9.84 7.37 -6.51
N PHE A 311 -10.28 8.04 -7.58
CA PHE A 311 -11.44 8.95 -7.55
C PHE A 311 -12.71 8.26 -7.06
N VAL A 312 -13.05 7.09 -7.60
CA VAL A 312 -14.26 6.34 -7.20
C VAL A 312 -14.16 5.87 -5.74
N ASN A 313 -12.99 5.38 -5.31
CA ASN A 313 -12.79 4.97 -3.92
C ASN A 313 -12.91 6.14 -2.94
N ASP A 314 -12.38 7.32 -3.28
CA ASP A 314 -12.47 8.55 -2.48
C ASP A 314 -13.94 8.98 -2.29
N GLU A 315 -14.73 8.91 -3.37
CA GLU A 315 -16.16 9.22 -3.35
C GLU A 315 -16.95 8.22 -2.50
N ILE A 316 -16.67 6.91 -2.63
CA ILE A 316 -17.29 5.87 -1.79
C ILE A 316 -16.99 6.12 -0.31
N GLU A 317 -15.74 6.43 0.02
CA GLU A 317 -15.36 6.72 1.40
C GLU A 317 -16.11 7.93 1.95
N ASN A 318 -16.18 9.01 1.17
CA ASN A 318 -16.89 10.23 1.55
C ASN A 318 -18.39 9.95 1.75
N ILE A 319 -19.03 9.25 0.80
CA ILE A 319 -20.45 8.88 0.90
C ILE A 319 -20.71 8.04 2.14
N ASN A 320 -19.87 7.05 2.43
CA ASN A 320 -20.00 6.22 3.64
C ASN A 320 -19.87 7.04 4.92
N ALA A 321 -18.98 8.04 4.95
CA ALA A 321 -18.83 8.93 6.11
C ALA A 321 -20.13 9.72 6.36
N PHE A 322 -20.69 10.34 5.32
CA PHE A 322 -21.94 11.09 5.44
C PHE A 322 -23.14 10.20 5.73
N LEU A 323 -23.20 9.00 5.15
CA LEU A 323 -24.26 8.04 5.38
C LEU A 323 -24.27 7.55 6.85
N ALA A 324 -23.09 7.36 7.44
CA ALA A 324 -22.94 6.88 8.82
C ALA A 324 -23.48 7.86 9.87
N VAL A 325 -23.56 9.16 9.56
CA VAL A 325 -24.04 10.20 10.47
C VAL A 325 -25.37 10.84 10.02
N ALA A 326 -25.94 10.38 8.91
CA ALA A 326 -27.23 10.85 8.41
C ALA A 326 -28.37 10.40 9.34
N GLU A 327 -29.25 11.33 9.69
CA GLU A 327 -30.31 11.10 10.69
C GLU A 327 -31.65 10.77 10.05
N THR A 328 -31.93 11.32 8.86
CA THR A 328 -33.23 11.18 8.19
C THR A 328 -33.13 10.39 6.89
N ASP A 329 -34.24 9.81 6.45
CA ASP A 329 -34.29 9.05 5.20
C ASP A 329 -34.10 9.95 3.97
N GLU A 330 -34.50 11.22 4.05
CA GLU A 330 -34.25 12.22 3.00
C GLU A 330 -32.76 12.52 2.81
N GLN A 331 -31.97 12.46 3.89
CA GLN A 331 -30.51 12.58 3.81
C GLN A 331 -29.87 11.30 3.28
N LYS A 332 -30.37 10.13 3.69
CA LYS A 332 -29.80 8.82 3.34
C LYS A 332 -30.08 8.41 1.90
N ALA A 333 -31.30 8.61 1.40
CA ALA A 333 -31.73 8.15 0.07
C ALA A 333 -30.81 8.58 -1.10
N PRO A 334 -30.41 9.86 -1.23
CA PRO A 334 -29.49 10.26 -2.30
C PRO A 334 -28.09 9.64 -2.12
N LEU A 335 -27.61 9.52 -0.88
CA LEU A 335 -26.30 8.92 -0.58
C LEU A 335 -26.27 7.42 -0.92
N ILE A 336 -27.32 6.67 -0.57
CA ILE A 336 -27.43 5.24 -0.89
C ILE A 336 -27.45 5.02 -2.40
N THR A 337 -28.21 5.84 -3.13
CA THR A 337 -28.29 5.76 -4.60
C THR A 337 -26.92 6.01 -5.22
N ARG A 338 -26.21 7.06 -4.77
CA ARG A 338 -24.87 7.40 -5.24
C ARG A 338 -23.83 6.34 -4.86
N LEU A 339 -23.93 5.75 -3.67
CA LEU A 339 -23.05 4.68 -3.21
C LEU A 339 -23.17 3.45 -4.12
N ALA A 340 -24.39 3.05 -4.46
CA ALA A 340 -24.64 1.91 -5.34
C ALA A 340 -24.04 2.13 -6.74
N GLU A 341 -24.19 3.33 -7.29
CA GLU A 341 -23.56 3.72 -8.57
C GLU A 341 -22.02 3.63 -8.50
N ARG A 342 -21.41 4.18 -7.44
CA ARG A 342 -19.96 4.18 -7.26
C ARG A 342 -19.39 2.78 -7.02
N GLU A 343 -20.08 1.92 -6.26
CA GLU A 343 -19.64 0.53 -6.07
C GLU A 343 -19.68 -0.27 -7.38
N GLN A 344 -20.66 -0.04 -8.25
CA GLN A 344 -20.67 -0.64 -9.60
C GLN A 344 -19.50 -0.17 -10.46
N GLN A 345 -19.20 1.13 -10.45
CA GLN A 345 -18.03 1.68 -11.16
C GLN A 345 -16.71 1.11 -10.61
N LYS A 346 -16.60 0.94 -9.29
CA LYS A 346 -15.43 0.32 -8.65
C LYS A 346 -15.21 -1.12 -9.09
N ILE A 347 -16.28 -1.92 -9.19
CA ILE A 347 -16.23 -3.29 -9.72
C ILE A 347 -15.73 -3.27 -11.17
N SER A 348 -16.36 -2.47 -12.03
CA SER A 348 -15.98 -2.33 -13.45
C SER A 348 -14.50 -1.94 -13.64
N LEU A 349 -14.01 -0.98 -12.86
CA LEU A 349 -12.60 -0.56 -12.89
C LEU A 349 -11.66 -1.64 -12.33
N SER A 350 -12.09 -2.43 -11.34
CA SER A 350 -11.30 -3.56 -10.82
C SER A 350 -11.18 -4.67 -11.86
N ASP A 351 -12.29 -5.07 -12.47
CA ASP A 351 -12.35 -6.11 -13.49
C ASP A 351 -11.49 -5.75 -14.72
N ALA A 352 -11.48 -4.47 -15.13
CA ALA A 352 -10.59 -3.99 -16.18
C ALA A 352 -9.11 -4.13 -15.79
N GLY A 353 -8.77 -3.86 -14.54
CA GLY A 353 -7.41 -4.04 -14.01
C GLY A 353 -7.00 -5.50 -13.97
N ASP A 354 -7.86 -6.39 -13.45
CA ASP A 354 -7.61 -7.83 -13.36
C ASP A 354 -7.45 -8.46 -14.75
N TYR A 355 -8.24 -8.00 -15.73
CA TYR A 355 -8.06 -8.38 -17.12
C TYR A 355 -6.70 -7.96 -17.69
N CYS A 356 -6.24 -6.73 -17.39
CA CYS A 356 -4.93 -6.27 -17.85
C CYS A 356 -3.77 -6.97 -17.14
N TYR A 357 -3.97 -7.44 -15.90
CA TYR A 357 -2.99 -8.19 -15.13
C TYR A 357 -2.62 -9.53 -15.81
N THR A 358 -3.53 -10.13 -16.59
CA THR A 358 -3.23 -11.35 -17.36
C THR A 358 -2.45 -11.09 -18.66
N LEU A 359 -2.05 -9.84 -18.93
CA LEU A 359 -1.24 -9.43 -20.09
C LEU A 359 -1.81 -9.82 -21.47
N PRO A 360 -3.11 -9.59 -21.77
CA PRO A 360 -3.77 -10.06 -23.00
C PRO A 360 -3.34 -9.33 -24.28
N GLY A 361 -2.46 -8.34 -24.17
CA GLY A 361 -2.08 -7.40 -25.23
C GLY A 361 -2.57 -5.98 -24.92
N THR A 362 -1.81 -4.97 -25.36
CA THR A 362 -2.07 -3.56 -25.03
C THR A 362 -3.41 -3.07 -25.55
N SER A 363 -3.77 -3.40 -26.79
CA SER A 363 -5.01 -2.94 -27.42
C SER A 363 -6.25 -3.46 -26.69
N LEU A 364 -6.23 -4.72 -26.25
CA LEU A 364 -7.35 -5.31 -25.51
C LEU A 364 -7.43 -4.75 -24.09
N CYS A 365 -6.30 -4.57 -23.43
CA CYS A 365 -6.23 -3.91 -22.12
C CYS A 365 -6.78 -2.48 -22.20
N GLU A 366 -6.37 -1.71 -23.20
CA GLU A 366 -6.84 -0.34 -23.45
C GLU A 366 -8.35 -0.28 -23.64
N GLN A 367 -8.91 -1.13 -24.51
CA GLN A 367 -10.36 -1.18 -24.73
C GLN A 367 -11.14 -1.45 -23.43
N ARG A 368 -10.66 -2.35 -22.57
CA ARG A 368 -11.30 -2.65 -21.29
C ARG A 368 -11.22 -1.49 -20.31
N ILE A 369 -10.07 -0.83 -20.22
CA ILE A 369 -9.87 0.34 -19.36
C ILE A 369 -10.74 1.50 -19.80
N GLU A 370 -10.74 1.85 -21.09
CA GLU A 370 -11.55 2.97 -21.59
C GLU A 370 -13.05 2.69 -21.43
N ALA A 371 -13.51 1.45 -21.64
CA ALA A 371 -14.89 1.07 -21.39
C ALA A 371 -15.28 1.22 -19.91
N ALA A 372 -14.41 0.81 -18.98
CA ALA A 372 -14.65 0.97 -17.54
C ALA A 372 -14.65 2.46 -17.14
N ILE A 373 -13.68 3.24 -17.62
CA ILE A 373 -13.58 4.69 -17.37
C ILE A 373 -14.81 5.43 -17.87
N ALA A 374 -15.35 5.06 -19.04
CA ALA A 374 -16.55 5.68 -19.59
C ALA A 374 -17.77 5.57 -18.66
N THR A 375 -17.81 4.59 -17.74
CA THR A 375 -18.90 4.44 -16.76
C THR A 375 -18.79 5.41 -15.57
N VAL A 376 -17.65 6.06 -15.38
CA VAL A 376 -17.38 6.98 -14.26
C VAL A 376 -17.76 8.43 -14.60
N ASN A 377 -17.72 8.77 -15.90
CA ASN A 377 -17.90 10.13 -16.42
C ASN A 377 -19.33 10.64 -16.33
#